data_AF-A0A538DQS4-F1
#
_entry.id   AF-A0A538DQS4-F1
#
_cell.length_a   1.000
_cell.length_b   1.000
_cell.length_c   1.000
_cell.angle_alpha   90.00
_cell.angle_beta   90.00
_cell.angle_gamma   90.00
#
_symmetry.space_group_name_H-M   'P 1'
#
loop_
_entity.id
_entity.type
_entity.pdbx_description
1 polymer ?
#
loop_
_entity_poly.entity_id
_entity_poly.type
_entity_poly.pdbx_seq_one_letter_code
_entity_poly.pdbx_strand_id
1 'polypeptide(L)'
;MSFTSSAGFQHEYRSLRVANIITKDVVAGQQNVERGASKEIFDTLAVQVDQAFYVQEEWLGFSERLLLTGAVRGQRSTVNGSEHTFYLFPKAAASYRLTSLPSRVDELKFRLAYGAAGNPPLLDSPFTPMTGTVYSGQNGLAVGTRRGNAAIKHDAQLARVAFPHRLPAHDHRLAAARE
;
A
#
# COMPACT_ATOMS: atom_id res chain seq x y z
N MET A 1 33.88 9.09 0.97
CA MET A 1 32.54 9.20 1.58
C MET A 1 31.64 9.81 0.55
N SER A 2 30.39 9.37 0.43
CA SER A 2 29.45 9.89 -0.56
C SER A 2 28.07 10.12 0.06
N PHE A 3 27.34 11.06 -0.53
CA PHE A 3 25.93 11.33 -0.25
C PHE A 3 25.13 11.09 -1.52
N THR A 4 23.94 10.53 -1.37
CA THR A 4 23.01 10.30 -2.47
C THR A 4 21.63 10.74 -2.01
N SER A 5 21.12 11.81 -2.62
CA SER A 5 19.79 12.34 -2.33
C SER A 5 18.84 11.99 -3.47
N SER A 6 17.60 11.65 -3.12
CA SER A 6 16.54 11.37 -4.07
C SER A 6 15.22 11.96 -3.57
N ALA A 7 14.37 12.37 -4.50
CA ALA A 7 13.03 12.83 -4.21
C ALA A 7 12.11 12.42 -5.35
N GLY A 8 10.81 12.35 -5.07
CA GLY A 8 9.83 12.03 -6.09
C GLY A 8 8.41 12.38 -5.67
N PHE A 9 7.53 12.41 -6.67
CA PHE A 9 6.11 12.68 -6.53
C PHE A 9 5.30 11.57 -7.20
N GLN A 10 4.15 11.24 -6.64
CA GLN A 10 3.23 10.22 -7.12
C GLN A 10 1.81 10.79 -7.12
N HIS A 11 1.09 10.53 -8.20
CA HIS A 11 -0.34 10.77 -8.34
C HIS A 11 -0.98 9.48 -8.83
N GLU A 12 -1.99 8.98 -8.12
CA GLU A 12 -2.70 7.75 -8.45
C GLU A 12 -4.20 8.04 -8.54
N TYR A 13 -4.81 7.58 -9.63
CA TYR A 13 -6.25 7.59 -9.83
C TYR A 13 -6.73 6.14 -9.90
N ARG A 14 -7.65 5.77 -9.01
CA ARG A 14 -8.23 4.44 -8.93
C ARG A 14 -9.74 4.53 -9.11
N SER A 15 -10.26 3.76 -10.06
CA SER A 15 -11.69 3.62 -10.30
C SER A 15 -12.05 2.15 -10.29
N LEU A 16 -12.99 1.79 -9.42
CA LEU A 16 -13.54 0.44 -9.30
C LEU A 16 -15.04 0.52 -9.53
N ARG A 17 -15.52 -0.17 -10.57
CA ARG A 17 -16.95 -0.35 -10.79
C ARG A 17 -17.30 -1.82 -10.62
N VAL A 18 -18.30 -2.10 -9.80
CA VAL A 18 -18.82 -3.45 -9.57
C VAL A 18 -20.31 -3.45 -9.88
N ALA A 19 -20.69 -4.19 -10.91
CA ALA A 19 -22.09 -4.45 -11.25
C ALA A 19 -22.46 -5.88 -10.85
N ASN A 20 -23.45 -6.02 -9.98
CA ASN A 20 -24.03 -7.30 -9.58
C ASN A 20 -25.47 -7.37 -10.13
N ILE A 21 -25.75 -8.39 -10.93
CA ILE A 21 -27.05 -8.60 -11.55
C ILE A 21 -27.63 -9.90 -10.98
N ILE A 22 -28.73 -9.78 -10.25
CA ILE A 22 -29.44 -10.90 -9.65
C ILE A 22 -30.78 -11.04 -10.37
N THR A 23 -31.01 -12.19 -11.00
CA THR A 23 -32.28 -12.50 -11.65
C THR A 23 -33.02 -13.59 -10.87
N LYS A 24 -34.29 -13.37 -10.57
CA LYS A 24 -35.20 -14.31 -9.89
C LYS A 24 -36.18 -14.92 -10.88
N ASP A 25 -36.66 -16.12 -10.59
CA ASP A 25 -37.58 -16.91 -11.42
C ASP A 25 -37.07 -17.13 -12.86
N VAL A 26 -35.82 -17.58 -12.96
CA VAL A 26 -35.20 -17.94 -14.23
C VAL A 26 -35.84 -19.23 -14.76
N VAL A 27 -36.11 -19.27 -16.07
CA VAL A 27 -36.69 -20.46 -16.72
C VAL A 27 -35.84 -21.69 -16.42
N ALA A 28 -36.48 -22.82 -16.07
CA ALA A 28 -35.76 -24.05 -15.71
C ALA A 28 -34.75 -24.46 -16.80
N GLY A 29 -33.52 -24.75 -16.39
CA GLY A 29 -32.41 -25.09 -17.30
C GLY A 29 -31.70 -23.90 -17.96
N GLN A 30 -32.14 -22.66 -17.69
CA GLN A 30 -31.50 -21.45 -18.20
C GLN A 30 -30.56 -20.81 -17.16
N GLN A 31 -29.39 -20.36 -17.61
CA GLN A 31 -28.40 -19.63 -16.80
C GLN A 31 -28.28 -18.15 -17.19
N ASN A 32 -28.90 -17.76 -18.31
CA ASN A 32 -28.91 -16.39 -18.79
C ASN A 32 -29.75 -15.49 -17.88
N VAL A 33 -29.12 -14.48 -17.29
CA VAL A 33 -29.74 -13.45 -16.43
C VAL A 33 -30.84 -12.66 -17.14
N GLU A 34 -30.92 -12.71 -18.47
CA GLU A 34 -31.97 -12.05 -19.25
C GLU A 34 -33.33 -12.76 -19.22
N ARG A 35 -33.37 -14.02 -18.76
CA ARG A 35 -34.53 -14.92 -18.90
C ARG A 35 -35.15 -15.30 -17.54
N GLY A 36 -35.47 -14.31 -16.73
CA GLY A 36 -36.25 -14.48 -15.49
C GLY A 36 -37.27 -13.36 -15.29
N ALA A 37 -38.21 -13.57 -14.36
CA ALA A 37 -39.36 -12.69 -14.16
C ALA A 37 -39.02 -11.37 -13.46
N SER A 38 -37.95 -11.34 -12.65
CA SER A 38 -37.51 -10.14 -11.94
C SER A 38 -35.99 -10.02 -11.96
N LYS A 39 -35.49 -8.79 -12.15
CA LYS A 39 -34.06 -8.45 -12.23
C LYS A 39 -33.75 -7.35 -11.23
N GLU A 40 -32.75 -7.59 -10.38
CA GLU A 40 -32.19 -6.61 -9.46
C GLU A 40 -30.76 -6.30 -9.91
N ILE A 41 -30.48 -5.02 -10.13
CA ILE A 41 -29.18 -4.54 -10.61
C ILE A 41 -28.58 -3.65 -9.51
N PHE A 42 -27.39 -4.02 -9.05
CA PHE A 42 -26.59 -3.24 -8.11
C PHE A 42 -25.32 -2.77 -8.83
N ASP A 43 -25.22 -1.49 -9.18
CA ASP A 43 -23.99 -0.89 -9.73
C ASP A 43 -23.35 0.02 -8.67
N THR A 44 -22.12 -0.29 -8.28
CA THR A 44 -21.33 0.50 -7.34
C THR A 44 -20.10 1.04 -8.03
N LEU A 45 -19.96 2.37 -8.08
CA LEU A 45 -18.77 3.06 -8.57
C LEU A 45 -17.99 3.68 -7.41
N ALA A 46 -16.74 3.29 -7.27
CA ALA A 46 -15.80 3.74 -6.27
C ALA A 46 -14.63 4.46 -6.96
N VAL A 47 -14.40 5.73 -6.63
CA VAL A 47 -13.28 6.53 -7.17
C VAL A 47 -12.43 7.05 -6.03
N GLN A 48 -11.11 6.88 -6.14
CA GLN A 48 -10.12 7.32 -5.16
C GLN A 48 -8.95 8.00 -5.88
N VAL A 49 -8.51 9.15 -5.35
CA VAL A 49 -7.33 9.87 -5.83
C VAL A 49 -6.33 10.02 -4.70
N ASP A 50 -5.12 9.52 -4.94
CA ASP A 50 -4.02 9.56 -3.97
C ASP A 50 -2.86 10.40 -4.52
N GLN A 51 -2.25 11.18 -3.64
CA GLN A 51 -1.06 11.97 -3.97
C GLN A 51 -0.03 11.79 -2.88
N ALA A 52 1.22 11.56 -3.28
CA ALA A 52 2.31 11.38 -2.35
C ALA A 52 3.59 12.03 -2.86
N PHE A 53 4.46 12.41 -1.95
CA PHE A 53 5.83 12.80 -2.24
C PHE A 53 6.77 12.11 -1.28
N TYR A 54 8.03 11.97 -1.67
CA TYR A 54 9.08 11.48 -0.77
C TYR A 54 10.37 12.25 -0.98
N VAL A 55 11.16 12.31 0.09
CA VAL A 55 12.55 12.78 0.09
C VAL A 55 13.36 11.75 0.86
N GLN A 56 14.48 11.32 0.31
CA GLN A 56 15.38 10.34 0.90
C GLN A 56 16.82 10.78 0.70
N GLU A 57 17.61 10.64 1.74
CA GLU A 57 19.05 10.86 1.76
C GLU A 57 19.77 9.61 2.25
N GLU A 58 20.82 9.24 1.53
CA GLU A 58 21.71 8.14 1.85
C GLU A 58 23.13 8.65 2.02
N TRP A 59 23.80 8.18 3.07
CA TRP A 59 25.19 8.49 3.34
C TRP A 59 25.99 7.20 3.43
N LEU A 60 27.06 7.13 2.64
CA LEU A 60 27.98 6.00 2.59
C LEU A 60 29.36 6.42 3.12
N GLY A 61 29.75 5.80 4.23
CA GLY A 61 30.97 6.10 4.98
C GLY A 61 31.77 4.86 5.37
N PHE A 62 32.86 5.09 6.09
CA PHE A 62 33.74 4.02 6.62
C PHE A 62 34.24 3.04 5.53
N SER A 63 34.83 3.56 4.45
CA SER A 63 35.29 2.74 3.32
C SER A 63 34.18 1.84 2.75
N GLU A 64 32.99 2.43 2.56
CA GLU A 64 31.81 1.75 2.04
C GLU A 64 31.28 0.60 2.93
N ARG A 65 31.59 0.66 4.22
CA ARG A 65 31.12 -0.31 5.21
C ARG A 65 29.86 0.15 5.92
N LEU A 66 29.68 1.44 6.14
CA LEU A 66 28.50 2.00 6.83
C LEU A 66 27.61 2.75 5.84
N LEU A 67 26.36 2.34 5.73
CA LEU A 67 25.30 3.05 5.03
C LEU A 67 24.27 3.55 6.03
N LEU A 68 23.97 4.84 6.01
CA LEU A 68 22.86 5.45 6.74
C LEU A 68 21.83 5.98 5.74
N THR A 69 20.55 5.83 6.06
CA THR A 69 19.44 6.30 5.22
C THR A 69 18.43 7.03 6.09
N GLY A 70 18.10 8.27 5.72
CA GLY A 70 16.98 9.02 6.27
C GLY A 70 15.98 9.34 5.18
N ALA A 71 14.69 9.15 5.44
CA ALA A 71 13.64 9.49 4.49
C ALA A 71 12.36 9.96 5.17
N VAL A 72 11.58 10.75 4.44
CA VAL A 72 10.22 11.13 4.82
C VAL A 72 9.31 10.99 3.60
N ARG A 73 8.14 10.42 3.81
CA ARG A 73 7.08 10.32 2.80
C ARG A 73 5.85 11.07 3.27
N GLY A 74 5.34 11.99 2.45
CA GLY A 74 4.05 12.63 2.64
C GLY A 74 3.00 11.98 1.75
N GLN A 75 1.81 11.69 2.27
CA GLN A 75 0.69 11.17 1.47
C GLN A 75 -0.65 11.81 1.85
N ARG A 76 -1.51 11.98 0.86
CA ARG A 76 -2.91 12.40 1.00
C ARG A 76 -3.79 11.55 0.09
N SER A 77 -5.04 11.39 0.47
CA SER A 77 -6.06 10.63 -0.25
C SER A 77 -7.41 11.34 -0.14
N THR A 78 -8.25 11.24 -1.17
CA THR A 78 -9.65 11.72 -1.13
C THR A 78 -10.51 10.96 -0.12
N VAL A 79 -10.05 9.80 0.38
CA VAL A 79 -10.77 9.04 1.42
C VAL A 79 -10.42 9.50 2.84
N ASN A 80 -9.51 10.46 2.98
CA ASN A 80 -9.22 11.09 4.27
C ASN A 80 -10.36 12.04 4.67
N GLY A 81 -10.61 12.19 5.97
CA GLY A 81 -11.56 13.18 6.49
C GLY A 81 -11.20 14.63 6.14
N SER A 82 -9.90 14.89 5.95
CA SER A 82 -9.37 16.12 5.35
C SER A 82 -8.59 15.77 4.09
N GLU A 83 -9.20 15.99 2.93
CA GLU A 83 -8.64 15.69 1.61
C GLU A 83 -7.39 16.54 1.28
N HIS A 84 -7.25 17.70 1.92
CA HIS A 84 -6.16 18.64 1.64
C HIS A 84 -4.92 18.44 2.54
N THR A 85 -4.96 17.57 3.54
CA THR A 85 -3.87 17.39 4.50
C THR A 85 -2.93 16.25 4.08
N PHE A 86 -1.63 16.55 4.01
CA PHE A 86 -0.58 15.54 3.88
C PHE A 86 -0.19 14.98 5.25
N TYR A 87 -0.21 13.65 5.38
CA TYR A 87 0.30 12.93 6.54
C TYR A 87 1.74 12.50 6.27
N LEU A 88 2.63 12.74 7.24
CA LEU A 88 4.07 12.49 7.11
C LEU A 88 4.48 11.18 7.79
N PHE A 89 5.30 10.41 7.10
CA PHE A 89 5.77 9.08 7.50
C PHE A 89 7.29 9.04 7.43
N PRO A 90 7.99 9.13 8.57
CA PRO A 90 9.45 9.08 8.61
C PRO A 90 9.97 7.64 8.48
N LYS A 91 11.20 7.53 7.99
CA LYS A 91 11.97 6.28 7.89
C LYS A 91 13.44 6.57 8.17
N ALA A 92 14.06 5.72 8.95
CA ALA A 92 15.49 5.69 9.22
C ALA A 92 16.01 4.25 9.07
N ALA A 93 17.14 4.08 8.40
CA ALA A 93 17.80 2.79 8.28
C ALA A 93 19.32 2.93 8.35
N ALA A 94 19.97 1.86 8.81
CA ALA A 94 21.41 1.76 8.88
C ALA A 94 21.84 0.35 8.47
N SER A 95 22.98 0.23 7.79
CA SER A 95 23.61 -1.06 7.56
C SER A 95 25.12 -0.99 7.67
N TYR A 96 25.72 -2.03 8.24
CA TYR A 96 27.17 -2.13 8.41
C TYR A 96 27.69 -3.46 7.84
N ARG A 97 28.76 -3.39 7.03
CA ARG A 97 29.45 -4.57 6.47
C ARG A 97 30.78 -4.80 7.18
N LEU A 98 30.98 -6.04 7.62
CA LEU A 98 32.24 -6.55 8.14
C LEU A 98 32.83 -7.52 7.11
N THR A 99 33.94 -7.12 6.51
CA THR A 99 34.65 -7.89 5.47
C THR A 99 35.98 -8.47 5.95
N SER A 100 36.34 -8.28 7.23
CA SER A 100 37.61 -8.75 7.82
C SER A 100 37.35 -9.88 8.82
N LEU A 101 36.75 -10.98 8.35
CA LEU A 101 36.38 -12.13 9.16
C LEU A 101 37.33 -13.32 8.89
N PRO A 102 37.47 -14.27 9.84
CA PRO A 102 38.29 -15.47 9.64
C PRO A 102 37.81 -16.31 8.45
N SER A 103 38.71 -17.12 7.89
CA SER A 103 38.70 -17.78 6.57
C SER A 103 37.48 -18.64 6.16
N ARG A 104 36.41 -18.68 6.96
CA ARG A 104 35.16 -19.41 6.67
C ARG A 104 33.95 -18.47 6.45
N VAL A 105 34.11 -17.16 6.59
CA VAL A 105 33.01 -16.18 6.40
C VAL A 105 33.53 -14.98 5.61
N ASP A 106 33.03 -14.78 4.39
CA ASP A 106 33.48 -13.69 3.52
C ASP A 106 32.94 -12.31 3.94
N GLU A 107 31.67 -12.23 4.35
CA GLU A 107 31.03 -10.97 4.69
C GLU A 107 29.89 -11.19 5.70
N LEU A 108 29.87 -10.35 6.74
CA LEU A 108 28.72 -10.22 7.63
C LEU A 108 28.11 -8.83 7.48
N LYS A 109 26.80 -8.78 7.22
CA LYS A 109 26.07 -7.52 7.05
C LYS A 109 24.95 -7.37 8.08
N PHE A 110 25.08 -6.35 8.93
CA PHE A 110 24.04 -5.94 9.86
C PHE A 110 23.15 -4.89 9.23
N ARG A 111 21.84 -4.99 9.46
CA ARG A 111 20.85 -4.01 9.02
C ARG A 111 19.88 -3.70 10.15
N LEU A 112 19.59 -2.41 10.33
CA LEU A 112 18.60 -1.90 11.27
C LEU A 112 17.70 -0.94 10.49
N ALA A 113 16.39 -1.01 10.69
CA ALA A 113 15.44 -0.10 10.08
C ALA A 113 14.31 0.21 11.05
N TYR A 114 13.84 1.45 11.00
CA TYR A 114 12.69 1.97 11.72
C TYR A 114 11.93 2.89 10.77
N GLY A 115 10.60 2.80 10.76
CA GLY A 115 9.79 3.74 9.99
C GLY A 115 8.32 3.59 10.27
N ALA A 116 7.53 4.57 9.83
CA ALA A 116 6.09 4.51 9.83
C ALA A 116 5.58 4.37 8.39
N ALA A 117 4.45 3.69 8.21
CA ALA A 117 3.69 3.65 6.97
C ALA A 117 2.23 4.00 7.27
N GLY A 118 1.59 4.74 6.39
CA GLY A 118 0.18 5.11 6.53
C GLY A 118 -0.71 4.14 5.78
N ASN A 119 -1.69 3.56 6.46
CA ASN A 119 -2.80 2.86 5.80
C ASN A 119 -3.99 3.81 5.61
N PRO A 120 -4.48 4.03 4.37
CA PRO A 120 -5.62 4.91 4.14
C PRO A 120 -6.90 4.33 4.76
N PRO A 121 -7.85 5.19 5.17
CA PRO A 121 -9.19 4.77 5.59
C PRO A 121 -9.96 4.03 4.49
N LEU A 122 -11.06 3.37 4.88
CA LEU A 122 -12.01 2.78 3.93
C LEU A 122 -12.71 3.88 3.13
N LEU A 123 -13.08 3.56 1.89
CA LEU A 123 -13.95 4.39 1.07
C LEU A 123 -15.26 4.71 1.82
N ASP A 124 -15.82 5.90 1.57
CA ASP A 124 -17.05 6.43 2.19
C ASP A 124 -16.98 6.73 3.70
N SER A 125 -15.86 6.44 4.37
CA SER A 125 -15.69 6.77 5.79
C SER A 125 -15.87 8.26 6.16
N PRO A 126 -15.48 9.25 5.31
CA PRO A 126 -15.68 10.65 5.66
C PRO A 126 -17.11 11.16 5.46
N PHE A 127 -17.95 10.47 4.67
CA PHE A 127 -19.28 10.94 4.29
C PHE A 127 -20.39 10.10 4.92
N THR A 128 -21.54 10.71 5.18
CA THR A 128 -22.77 9.97 5.53
C THR A 128 -23.50 9.68 4.22
N PRO A 129 -23.58 8.41 3.75
CA PRO A 129 -24.19 8.12 2.47
C PRO A 129 -25.69 8.41 2.53
N MET A 130 -26.23 8.95 1.44
CA MET A 130 -27.67 8.91 1.18
C MET A 130 -27.94 7.72 0.28
N THR A 131 -28.91 6.89 0.66
CA THR A 131 -29.25 5.66 -0.07
C THR A 131 -30.59 5.84 -0.76
N GLY A 132 -30.67 5.43 -2.03
CA GLY A 132 -31.93 5.37 -2.76
C GLY A 132 -32.83 4.29 -2.17
N THR A 133 -34.10 4.62 -1.97
CA THR A 133 -35.13 3.71 -1.49
C THR A 133 -36.34 3.81 -2.39
N VAL A 134 -37.10 2.73 -2.54
CA VAL A 134 -38.36 2.76 -3.28
C VAL A 134 -39.48 2.40 -2.31
N TYR A 135 -40.47 3.27 -2.20
CA TYR A 135 -41.65 3.05 -1.37
C TYR A 135 -42.91 3.21 -2.23
N SER A 136 -43.74 2.18 -2.28
CA SER A 136 -44.98 2.16 -3.09
C SER A 136 -44.78 2.58 -4.56
N GLY A 137 -43.65 2.19 -5.17
CA GLY A 137 -43.32 2.52 -6.56
C GLY A 137 -42.80 3.95 -6.78
N GLN A 138 -42.68 4.76 -5.72
CA GLN A 138 -42.04 6.07 -5.77
C GLN A 138 -40.60 5.97 -5.28
N ASN A 139 -39.69 6.65 -5.98
CA ASN A 139 -38.30 6.75 -5.57
C ASN A 139 -38.16 7.80 -4.45
N GLY A 140 -37.35 7.49 -3.45
CA GLY A 140 -37.06 8.36 -2.31
C GLY A 140 -35.61 8.22 -1.89
N LEU A 141 -35.14 9.16 -1.08
CA LEU A 141 -33.80 9.11 -0.49
C LEU A 141 -33.93 8.93 1.01
N ALA A 142 -33.16 8.02 1.58
CA ALA A 142 -33.01 7.86 3.01
C ALA A 142 -31.56 8.15 3.41
N VAL A 143 -31.37 8.66 4.63
CA VAL A 143 -30.03 8.76 5.22
C VAL A 143 -29.56 7.35 5.55
N GLY A 144 -28.34 7.01 5.14
CA GLY A 144 -27.73 5.73 5.43
C GLY A 144 -27.55 5.50 6.93
N THR A 145 -27.45 4.24 7.33
CA THR A 145 -27.31 3.84 8.73
C THR A 145 -25.91 4.09 9.32
N ARG A 146 -24.95 4.49 8.47
CA ARG A 146 -23.57 4.77 8.84
C ARG A 146 -23.31 6.27 8.79
N ARG A 147 -22.87 6.86 9.90
CA ARG A 147 -22.45 8.27 9.96
C ARG A 147 -21.00 8.41 9.54
N GLY A 148 -20.74 9.31 8.60
CA GLY A 148 -19.38 9.68 8.20
C GLY A 148 -18.60 10.40 9.31
N ASN A 149 -17.28 10.25 9.29
CA ASN A 149 -16.36 10.91 10.22
C ASN A 149 -15.35 11.79 9.46
N ALA A 150 -15.61 13.09 9.41
CA ALA A 150 -14.72 14.07 8.81
C ALA A 150 -13.36 14.22 9.54
N ALA A 151 -13.21 13.67 10.74
CA ALA A 151 -11.93 13.67 11.46
C ALA A 151 -11.08 12.41 11.19
N ILE A 152 -11.48 11.52 10.27
CA ILE A 152 -10.75 10.27 10.01
C ILE A 152 -9.39 10.53 9.35
N LYS A 153 -8.36 9.83 9.83
CA LYS A 153 -6.95 10.00 9.45
C LYS A 153 -6.34 8.66 9.06
N HIS A 154 -5.17 8.73 8.43
CA HIS A 154 -4.34 7.54 8.20
C HIS A 154 -3.99 6.86 9.52
N ASP A 155 -4.06 5.54 9.53
CA ASP A 155 -3.50 4.75 10.62
C ASP A 155 -2.00 4.58 10.40
N ALA A 156 -1.20 4.85 11.44
CA ALA A 156 0.25 4.83 11.36
C ALA A 156 0.77 3.46 11.86
N GLN A 157 1.26 2.66 10.92
CA GLN A 157 1.85 1.35 11.21
C GLN A 157 3.38 1.46 11.32
N LEU A 158 3.93 1.02 12.44
CA LEU A 158 5.38 1.01 12.67
C LEU A 158 6.02 -0.21 12.00
N ALA A 159 6.92 0.01 11.06
CA ALA A 159 7.78 -1.01 10.49
C ALA A 159 8.81 -1.46 11.54
N ARG A 160 8.80 -2.76 11.85
CA ARG A 160 9.67 -3.38 12.87
C ARG A 160 11.03 -3.80 12.29
N VAL A 161 12.02 -3.85 13.18
CA VAL A 161 13.40 -4.28 12.93
C VAL A 161 13.43 -5.63 12.21
N ALA A 162 14.08 -5.67 11.03
CA ALA A 162 14.29 -6.90 10.26
C ALA A 162 15.80 -7.24 10.21
N PHE A 163 16.15 -8.47 10.59
CA PHE A 163 17.52 -9.00 10.52
C PHE A 163 17.67 -10.00 9.36
N PRO A 164 18.04 -9.56 8.14
CA PRO A 164 18.37 -10.49 7.07
C PRO A 164 19.81 -10.98 7.22
N HIS A 165 19.98 -12.22 7.70
CA HIS A 165 21.26 -12.92 7.65
C HIS A 165 21.38 -13.60 6.27
N ARG A 166 22.35 -13.20 5.46
CA ARG A 166 22.69 -13.90 4.21
C ARG A 166 24.18 -14.19 4.22
N LEU A 167 24.53 -15.45 4.44
CA LEU A 167 25.88 -15.93 4.25
C LEU A 167 26.12 -16.06 2.73
N PRO A 168 27.20 -15.51 2.17
CA PRO A 168 27.66 -15.96 0.87
C PRO A 168 28.07 -17.43 0.99
N ALA A 169 27.41 -18.31 0.25
CA ALA A 169 27.88 -19.68 0.09
C ALA A 169 29.11 -19.64 -0.83
N HIS A 170 30.26 -20.07 -0.32
CA HIS A 170 31.43 -20.33 -1.14
C HIS A 170 31.09 -21.44 -2.14
N ASP A 171 30.96 -21.09 -3.41
CA ASP A 171 31.15 -22.05 -4.49
C ASP A 171 32.47 -21.71 -5.19
N HIS A 172 33.54 -22.32 -4.69
CA HIS A 172 34.85 -22.28 -5.33
C HIS A 172 35.13 -23.63 -5.99
N ARG A 173 34.92 -23.63 -7.31
CA ARG A 173 35.63 -24.42 -8.34
C ARG A 173 35.53 -25.94 -8.25
N LEU A 174 35.09 -26.52 -9.37
CA LEU A 174 35.95 -27.42 -10.15
C LEU A 174 35.64 -27.24 -11.64
N ALA A 175 36.43 -26.38 -12.29
CA ALA A 175 36.67 -26.46 -13.73
C ALA A 175 38.10 -26.99 -13.92
N ALA A 176 38.21 -28.00 -14.79
CA ALA A 176 39.39 -28.62 -15.42
C ALA A 176 40.14 -29.74 -14.66
N ALA A 177 40.00 -31.01 -15.11
CA ALA A 177 40.94 -31.69 -16.04
C ALA A 177 40.90 -33.25 -15.96
N ARG A 178 40.92 -33.90 -17.14
CA ARG A 178 41.15 -35.34 -17.48
C ARG A 178 39.96 -36.29 -17.25
N GLU A 179 39.58 -37.19 -18.16
CA GLU A 179 40.19 -37.75 -19.40
C GLU A 179 39.30 -37.56 -20.64
#